data_AF-A4CI96-F1
#
_entry.id   AF-A4CI96-F1
#
_cell.length_a   1.000
_cell.length_b   1.000
_cell.length_c   1.000
_cell.angle_alpha   90.00
_cell.angle_beta   90.00
_cell.angle_gamma   90.00
#
_symmetry.space_group_name_H-M   'P 1'
#
loop_
_entity.id
_entity.type
_entity.pdbx_description
1 polymer ?
#
loop_
_entity_poly.entity_id
_entity_poly.type
_entity_poly.pdbx_seq_one_letter_code
_entity_poly.pdbx_strand_id
1 'polypeptide(L)'
;MITCLDALEQGYLIFPYIIWRRDEFDYVQIPIHRDELCDLFEEGLFIPKSLERDYGFHKAILELFGDIWIRAKRKKSPKDMYLVFSPEACWHLSSECPVTKGRSPEFTSLIPKGGHLYALSGDLLRINQPHYVI
;
A
#
# COMPACT_ATOMS: atom_id res chain seq x y z
N MET A 1 27.62 1.98 -1.86
CA MET A 1 27.00 2.71 -0.74
C MET A 1 25.92 3.56 -1.38
N ILE A 2 24.67 3.08 -1.39
CA ILE A 2 23.56 3.81 -2.01
C ILE A 2 23.26 4.99 -1.08
N THR A 3 23.24 6.21 -1.62
CA THR A 3 23.02 7.39 -0.78
C THR A 3 21.55 7.47 -0.39
N CYS A 4 21.24 8.07 0.77
CA CYS A 4 19.84 8.33 1.15
C CYS A 4 19.08 9.12 0.07
N LEU A 5 19.78 9.89 -0.79
CA LEU A 5 19.19 10.62 -1.91
C LEU A 5 18.70 9.68 -3.03
N ASP A 6 19.49 8.67 -3.43
CA ASP A 6 19.07 7.69 -4.45
C ASP A 6 17.89 6.83 -3.96
N ALA A 7 17.76 6.65 -2.64
CA ALA A 7 16.60 6.00 -2.01
C ALA A 7 15.38 6.94 -1.86
N LEU A 8 15.63 8.25 -1.73
CA LEU A 8 14.62 9.32 -1.70
C LEU A 8 13.97 9.53 -3.08
N GLU A 9 14.73 9.43 -4.17
CA GLU A 9 14.25 9.68 -5.53
C GLU A 9 13.20 8.68 -6.04
N GLN A 10 12.98 7.56 -5.32
CA GLN A 10 11.90 6.65 -5.67
C GLN A 10 10.84 6.47 -4.58
N GLY A 11 11.02 6.90 -3.32
CA GLY A 11 9.95 6.93 -2.29
C GLY A 11 9.28 5.58 -1.92
N TYR A 12 9.47 4.52 -2.71
CA TYR A 12 8.64 3.34 -2.73
C TYR A 12 9.01 2.30 -1.65
N LEU A 13 9.97 2.56 -0.76
CA LEU A 13 10.45 1.58 0.24
C LEU A 13 10.74 2.16 1.63
N ILE A 14 10.63 3.49 1.76
CA ILE A 14 10.90 4.19 3.02
C ILE A 14 9.62 4.32 3.85
N PHE A 15 8.47 4.37 3.17
CA PHE A 15 7.16 4.56 3.78
C PHE A 15 6.28 3.32 3.60
N PRO A 16 5.30 3.08 4.49
CA PRO A 16 4.26 2.10 4.26
C PRO A 16 3.56 2.33 2.93
N TYR A 17 3.20 1.27 2.22
CA TYR A 17 2.55 1.37 0.91
C TYR A 17 1.53 0.27 0.69
N ILE A 18 0.59 0.53 -0.21
CA ILE A 18 -0.38 -0.46 -0.68
C ILE A 18 0.08 -1.01 -2.02
N ILE A 19 0.03 -2.32 -2.19
CA ILE A 19 0.01 -2.97 -3.49
C ILE A 19 -1.43 -3.28 -3.83
N TRP A 20 -1.91 -2.65 -4.90
CA TRP A 20 -3.23 -2.89 -5.44
C TRP A 20 -3.11 -3.71 -6.73
N ARG A 21 -3.66 -4.92 -6.71
CA ARG A 21 -3.76 -5.79 -7.89
C ARG A 21 -4.74 -5.21 -8.93
N ARG A 22 -4.28 -4.85 -10.13
CA ARG A 22 -5.16 -4.45 -11.25
C ARG A 22 -5.73 -5.68 -11.95
N ASP A 23 -4.87 -6.65 -12.24
CA ASP A 23 -5.23 -7.95 -12.82
C ASP A 23 -4.29 -9.07 -12.35
N GLU A 24 -4.23 -10.19 -13.07
CA GLU A 24 -3.42 -11.33 -12.65
C GLU A 24 -1.92 -11.00 -12.58
N PHE A 25 -1.44 -10.12 -13.46
CA PHE A 25 -0.03 -9.84 -13.68
C PHE A 25 0.34 -8.38 -13.39
N ASP A 26 -0.60 -7.45 -13.37
CA ASP A 26 -0.30 -6.04 -13.17
C ASP A 26 -0.72 -5.54 -11.78
N TYR A 27 0.23 -4.87 -11.12
CA TYR A 27 0.11 -4.35 -9.77
C TYR A 27 0.49 -2.87 -9.74
N VAL A 28 -0.17 -2.10 -8.88
CA VAL A 28 0.19 -0.71 -8.62
C VAL A 28 0.64 -0.56 -7.19
N GLN A 29 1.74 0.15 -7.01
CA GLN A 29 2.20 0.59 -5.72
C GLN A 29 1.67 2.00 -5.41
N ILE A 30 1.05 2.15 -4.24
CA ILE A 30 0.49 3.39 -3.74
C ILE A 30 1.15 3.72 -2.39
N PRO A 31 2.06 4.68 -2.33
CA PRO A 31 2.72 5.05 -1.09
C PRO A 31 1.73 5.73 -0.12
N ILE A 32 1.99 5.58 1.18
CA ILE A 32 1.21 6.23 2.24
C ILE A 32 2.13 7.18 3.01
N HIS A 33 1.74 8.45 3.06
CA HIS A 33 2.48 9.53 3.69
C HIS A 33 1.72 10.12 4.88
N ARG A 34 2.46 10.81 5.73
CA ARG A 34 1.88 11.76 6.70
C ARG A 34 1.37 12.98 5.94
N ASP A 35 0.27 13.56 6.39
CA ASP A 35 -0.32 14.77 5.80
C ASP A 35 0.65 15.96 5.76
N GLU A 36 1.59 16.04 6.71
CA GLU A 36 2.63 17.09 6.74
C GLU A 36 3.62 17.02 5.58
N LEU A 37 3.68 15.89 4.86
CA LEU A 37 4.57 15.69 3.73
C LEU A 37 3.86 15.94 2.38
N CYS A 38 2.62 16.41 2.39
CA CYS A 38 1.82 16.66 1.17
C CYS A 38 2.52 17.62 0.20
N ASP A 39 3.22 18.63 0.71
CA ASP A 39 3.94 19.60 -0.13
C ASP A 39 5.22 19.02 -0.77
N LEU A 40 5.70 17.87 -0.27
CA LEU A 40 6.93 17.20 -0.74
C LEU A 40 6.65 16.06 -1.70
N PHE A 41 5.45 15.48 -1.67
CA PHE A 41 5.09 14.32 -2.49
C PHE A 41 3.85 14.64 -3.33
N GLU A 42 3.99 14.51 -4.65
CA GLU A 42 2.90 14.80 -5.59
C GLU A 42 1.89 13.65 -5.73
N GLU A 43 2.25 12.44 -5.27
CA GLU A 43 1.46 11.23 -5.45
C GLU A 43 1.40 10.38 -4.17
N GLY A 44 0.27 9.71 -3.96
CA GLY A 44 0.08 8.77 -2.85
C GLY A 44 -1.17 9.03 -2.03
N LEU A 45 -1.25 8.35 -0.89
CA LEU A 45 -2.30 8.52 0.10
C LEU A 45 -1.73 9.29 1.29
N PHE A 46 -2.49 10.26 1.78
CA PHE A 46 -2.13 11.03 2.95
C PHE A 46 -3.03 10.63 4.12
N ILE A 47 -2.41 10.30 5.25
CA ILE A 47 -3.14 9.96 6.47
C ILE A 47 -3.74 11.24 7.04
N PRO A 48 -5.07 11.34 7.19
CA PRO A 48 -5.69 12.53 7.75
C PRO A 48 -5.15 12.82 9.17
N LYS A 49 -4.82 14.09 9.45
CA LYS A 49 -4.33 14.53 10.77
C LYS A 49 -5.27 14.17 11.94
N SER A 50 -6.58 14.13 11.69
CA SER A 50 -7.55 13.67 12.70
C SER A 50 -7.37 12.19 13.01
N LEU A 51 -7.28 11.36 11.97
CA LEU A 51 -7.13 9.92 12.10
C LEU A 51 -5.82 9.54 12.81
N GLU A 52 -4.72 10.20 12.45
CA GLU A 52 -3.43 9.98 13.10
C GLU A 52 -3.44 10.40 14.58
N ARG A 53 -4.08 11.52 14.91
CA ARG A 53 -4.22 11.99 16.30
C ARG A 53 -5.05 11.03 17.15
N ASP A 54 -6.11 10.46 16.60
CA ASP A 54 -7.04 9.60 17.34
C ASP A 54 -6.47 8.19 17.60
N TYR A 55 -5.61 7.69 16.70
CA TYR A 55 -5.17 6.29 16.70
C TYR A 55 -3.65 6.08 16.73
N GLY A 56 -2.86 7.12 16.50
CA GLY A 56 -1.43 7.02 16.18
C GLY A 56 -1.19 6.54 14.76
N PHE A 57 0.02 6.80 14.24
CA PHE A 57 0.37 6.57 12.83
C PHE A 57 0.06 5.15 12.33
N HIS A 58 0.49 4.13 13.08
CA HIS A 58 0.37 2.74 12.64
C HIS A 58 -1.09 2.27 12.51
N LYS A 59 -1.91 2.56 13.51
CA LYS A 59 -3.34 2.20 13.49
C LYS A 59 -4.13 3.07 12.51
N ALA A 60 -3.76 4.35 12.33
CA ALA A 60 -4.36 5.21 11.32
C ALA A 60 -4.16 4.69 9.89
N ILE A 61 -2.99 4.12 9.59
CA ILE A 61 -2.73 3.46 8.30
C ILE A 61 -3.64 2.24 8.12
N LEU A 62 -3.79 1.38 9.13
CA LEU A 62 -4.66 0.21 9.06
C LEU A 62 -6.13 0.60 8.83
N GLU A 63 -6.62 1.64 9.52
CA GLU A 63 -7.97 2.17 9.32
C GLU A 63 -8.15 2.73 7.91
N LEU A 64 -7.19 3.53 7.42
CA LEU A 64 -7.21 4.08 6.05
C LEU A 64 -7.23 2.95 4.99
N PHE A 65 -6.38 1.94 5.17
CA PHE A 65 -6.31 0.78 4.28
C PHE A 65 -7.64 0.02 4.21
N GLY A 66 -8.24 -0.28 5.37
CA GLY A 66 -9.55 -0.93 5.45
C GLY A 66 -10.65 -0.11 4.79
N ASP A 67 -10.68 1.20 5.02
CA ASP A 67 -11.66 2.10 4.43
C ASP A 67 -11.57 2.15 2.90
N ILE A 68 -10.36 2.19 2.34
CA ILE A 68 -10.15 2.16 0.88
C ILE A 68 -10.69 0.86 0.30
N TRP A 69 -10.36 -0.29 0.90
CA TRP A 69 -10.83 -1.58 0.44
C TRP A 69 -12.36 -1.70 0.51
N ILE A 70 -12.99 -1.25 1.61
CA ILE A 70 -14.46 -1.20 1.75
C ILE A 70 -15.08 -0.37 0.64
N ARG A 71 -14.51 0.79 0.32
CA ARG A 71 -14.99 1.66 -0.77
C ARG A 71 -14.86 0.97 -2.13
N ALA A 72 -13.76 0.28 -2.41
CA ALA A 72 -13.58 -0.50 -3.64
C ALA A 72 -14.59 -1.65 -3.76
N LYS A 73 -14.83 -2.39 -2.67
CA LYS A 73 -15.80 -3.49 -2.60
C LYS A 73 -17.24 -2.99 -2.82
N ARG A 74 -17.61 -1.84 -2.24
CA ARG A 74 -18.93 -1.19 -2.46
C ARG A 74 -19.16 -0.78 -3.91
N LYS A 75 -18.09 -0.41 -4.63
CA LYS A 75 -18.12 -0.11 -6.07
C LYS A 75 -18.13 -1.37 -6.96
N LYS A 76 -18.27 -2.57 -6.38
CA LYS A 76 -18.23 -3.87 -7.07
C LYS A 76 -16.95 -4.12 -7.88
N SER A 77 -15.85 -3.48 -7.50
CA SER A 77 -14.53 -3.67 -8.09
C SER A 77 -13.51 -4.15 -7.06
N PRO A 78 -13.81 -5.19 -6.25
CA PRO A 78 -12.84 -5.63 -5.26
C PRO A 78 -11.65 -6.27 -5.94
N LYS A 79 -10.48 -5.89 -5.48
CA LYS A 79 -9.21 -6.48 -5.85
C LYS A 79 -8.49 -6.87 -4.58
N ASP A 80 -7.62 -7.85 -4.67
CA ASP A 80 -6.67 -8.11 -3.61
C ASP A 80 -5.84 -6.86 -3.37
N MET A 81 -5.78 -6.45 -2.10
CA MET A 81 -4.95 -5.33 -1.67
C MET A 81 -4.03 -5.81 -0.56
N TYR A 82 -2.78 -5.38 -0.64
CA TYR A 82 -1.75 -5.70 0.34
C TYR A 82 -1.22 -4.40 0.92
N LEU A 83 -1.12 -4.30 2.22
CA LEU A 83 -0.49 -3.19 2.92
C LEU A 83 0.86 -3.67 3.44
N VAL A 84 1.93 -3.09 2.92
CA VAL A 84 3.30 -3.37 3.31
C VAL A 84 3.76 -2.27 4.26
N PHE A 85 4.01 -2.61 5.53
CA PHE A 85 4.66 -1.66 6.46
C PHE A 85 6.16 -1.86 6.51
N SER A 86 6.63 -3.10 6.35
CA SER A 86 8.04 -3.45 6.25
C SER A 86 8.21 -4.70 5.38
N PRO A 87 9.44 -5.05 4.98
CA PRO A 87 9.70 -6.30 4.26
C PRO A 87 9.19 -7.55 5.00
N GLU A 88 9.13 -7.51 6.33
CA GLU A 88 8.69 -8.60 7.20
C GLU A 88 7.22 -8.50 7.59
N ALA A 89 6.55 -7.36 7.36
CA ALA A 89 5.21 -7.09 7.85
C ALA A 89 4.26 -6.61 6.75
N CYS A 90 3.40 -7.52 6.30
CA CYS A 90 2.38 -7.26 5.28
C CYS A 90 0.99 -7.73 5.75
N TRP A 91 -0.02 -6.97 5.39
CA TRP A 91 -1.44 -7.22 5.69
C TRP A 91 -2.22 -7.39 4.40
N HIS A 92 -3.04 -8.44 4.28
CA HIS A 92 -3.83 -8.72 3.08
C HIS A 92 -5.32 -8.56 3.34
N LEU A 93 -6.00 -7.94 2.38
CA LEU A 93 -7.46 -7.92 2.25
C LEU A 93 -7.85 -8.54 0.91
N SER A 94 -8.41 -9.76 0.98
CA SER A 94 -8.84 -10.52 -0.19
C SER A 94 -10.04 -9.86 -0.90
N SER A 95 -10.05 -9.93 -2.24
CA SER A 95 -11.22 -9.51 -3.02
C SER A 95 -12.50 -10.30 -2.71
N GLU A 96 -12.40 -11.48 -2.10
CA GLU A 96 -13.53 -12.34 -1.77
C GLU A 96 -14.07 -12.09 -0.35
N CYS A 97 -13.32 -11.36 0.49
CA CYS A 97 -13.72 -11.09 1.86
C CYS A 97 -15.10 -10.38 1.92
N PRO A 98 -16.00 -10.75 2.86
CA PRO A 98 -17.26 -10.04 3.07
C PRO A 98 -17.01 -8.58 3.49
N VAL A 99 -17.96 -7.68 3.16
CA VAL A 99 -17.93 -6.29 3.64
C VAL A 99 -18.34 -6.27 5.10
N THR A 100 -17.40 -6.51 5.99
CA THR A 100 -17.57 -6.29 7.42
C THR A 100 -16.58 -5.21 7.87
N LYS A 101 -17.09 -4.17 8.50
CA LYS A 101 -16.24 -3.18 9.17
C LYS A 101 -15.49 -3.93 10.28
N GLY A 102 -14.17 -3.91 10.26
CA GLY A 102 -13.35 -4.53 11.30
C GLY A 102 -13.09 -6.03 11.17
N ARG A 103 -13.16 -6.64 9.97
CA ARG A 103 -12.45 -7.92 9.82
C ARG A 103 -10.95 -7.63 9.88
N SER A 104 -10.26 -8.28 10.80
CA SER A 104 -8.83 -8.11 10.97
C SER A 104 -8.12 -8.50 9.67
N PRO A 105 -7.25 -7.65 9.12
CA PRO A 105 -6.43 -8.02 7.98
C PRO A 105 -5.57 -9.24 8.34
N GLU A 106 -5.37 -10.13 7.38
CA GLU A 106 -4.50 -11.28 7.59
C GLU A 106 -3.04 -10.85 7.46
N PHE A 107 -2.24 -11.17 8.46
CA PHE A 107 -0.79 -10.99 8.34
C PHE A 107 -0.26 -12.04 7.37
N THR A 108 0.46 -11.60 6.35
CA THR A 108 1.12 -12.49 5.38
C THR A 108 2.60 -12.18 5.35
N SER A 109 3.41 -13.23 5.25
CA SER A 109 4.85 -13.12 4.98
C SER A 109 5.16 -13.12 3.48
N LEU A 110 4.14 -13.24 2.63
CA LEU A 110 4.28 -13.42 1.19
C LEU A 110 3.28 -12.53 0.46
N ILE A 111 3.82 -11.50 -0.18
CA ILE A 111 3.15 -10.77 -1.25
C ILE A 111 3.17 -11.67 -2.51
N PRO A 112 2.14 -11.62 -3.38
CA PRO A 112 2.19 -12.29 -4.68
C PRO A 112 3.53 -12.07 -5.37
N LYS A 113 4.04 -13.13 -6.02
CA LYS A 113 5.27 -13.08 -6.81
C LYS A 113 4.90 -13.15 -8.29
N GLY A 114 5.67 -12.46 -9.13
CA GLY A 114 5.45 -12.47 -10.58
C GLY A 114 4.73 -11.24 -11.09
N GLY A 115 4.77 -10.99 -12.40
CA GLY A 115 4.08 -9.86 -13.03
C GLY A 115 4.83 -8.52 -12.94
N HIS A 116 4.14 -7.44 -13.22
CA HIS A 116 4.67 -6.08 -13.31
C HIS A 116 4.16 -5.23 -12.15
N LEU A 117 5.08 -4.62 -11.42
CA LEU A 117 4.75 -3.61 -10.41
C LEU A 117 5.01 -2.23 -10.99
N TYR A 118 3.97 -1.39 -11.00
CA TYR A 118 4.03 -0.02 -11.48
C TYR A 118 3.89 0.98 -10.34
N ALA A 119 4.52 2.14 -10.50
CA ALA A 119 4.26 3.35 -9.75
C ALA A 119 2.86 3.93 -10.08
N LEU A 120 2.41 4.90 -9.28
CA LEU A 120 1.20 5.67 -9.58
C LEU A 120 1.36 6.48 -10.89
N SER A 121 2.54 7.06 -11.11
CA SER A 121 2.95 7.72 -12.37
C SER A 121 2.83 6.82 -13.61
N GLY A 122 2.75 5.50 -13.42
CA GLY A 122 2.77 4.51 -14.49
C GLY A 122 4.16 3.96 -14.82
N ASP A 123 5.21 4.42 -14.14
CA ASP A 123 6.56 3.90 -14.32
C ASP A 123 6.66 2.45 -13.85
N LEU A 124 7.34 1.62 -14.64
CA LEU A 124 7.57 0.22 -14.29
C LEU A 124 8.68 0.12 -13.22
N LEU A 125 8.32 -0.36 -12.04
CA LEU A 125 9.23 -0.52 -10.91
C LEU A 125 9.92 -1.88 -10.93
N ARG A 126 9.17 -2.97 -11.18
CA ARG A 126 9.70 -4.35 -11.12
C ARG A 126 9.00 -5.29 -12.10
N ILE A 127 9.72 -6.30 -12.59
CA ILE A 127 9.22 -7.38 -13.46
C ILE A 127 9.55 -8.74 -12.85
N ASN A 128 8.54 -9.58 -12.65
CA ASN A 128 8.65 -10.98 -12.23
C ASN A 128 9.47 -11.23 -10.95
N GLN A 129 9.59 -10.20 -10.10
CA GLN A 129 10.26 -10.27 -8.80
C GLN A 129 9.23 -10.32 -7.68
N PRO A 130 9.62 -10.73 -6.45
CA PRO A 130 8.84 -10.39 -5.26
C PRO A 130 8.57 -8.89 -5.21
N HIS A 131 7.35 -8.50 -4.81
CA HIS A 131 6.95 -7.10 -4.76
C HIS A 131 7.31 -6.38 -3.44
N TYR A 132 7.96 -7.07 -2.51
CA TYR A 132 8.64 -6.44 -1.37
C TYR A 132 10.15 -6.35 -1.66
N VAL A 133 10.82 -5.40 -1.03
CA VAL A 133 12.27 -5.24 -1.16
C VAL A 133 12.94 -5.79 0.06
N ILE A 134 13.94 -6.63 -0.18
CA ILE A 134 14.77 -7.33 0.81
C ILE A 134 15.96 -6.46 1.15
#